data_AF-A0A3D2G676-F1
#
_entry.id   AF-A0A3D2G676-F1
#
_cell.length_a   1.000
_cell.length_b   1.000
_cell.length_c   1.000
_cell.angle_alpha   90.00
_cell.angle_beta   90.00
_cell.angle_gamma   90.00
#
_symmetry.space_group_name_H-M   'P 1'
#
loop_
_entity.id
_entity.type
_entity.pdbx_description
1 polymer ?
#
loop_
_entity_poly.entity_id
_entity_poly.type
_entity_poly.pdbx_seq_one_letter_code
_entity_poly.pdbx_strand_id
1 'polypeptide(L)'
;SNEAKILYAYILRRTDLSRKNGWADDYDKIYLYYPINEVVELLHCGRQKAVNTLRELQYAGLVEIKKQGCGKPNCIYPKSYEAVSNTDFKKS
;
A
#
# COMPACT_ATOMS: atom_id res chain seq x y z
N SER A 1 -6.74 -6.77 -9.65
CA SER A 1 -8.17 -6.52 -9.42
C SER A 1 -8.42 -5.03 -9.36
N ASN A 2 -9.66 -4.57 -9.52
CA ASN A 2 -9.97 -3.14 -9.39
C ASN A 2 -9.82 -2.67 -7.94
N GLU A 3 -10.16 -3.53 -6.99
CA GLU A 3 -9.99 -3.31 -5.55
C GLU A 3 -8.52 -3.12 -5.17
N ALA A 4 -7.61 -3.91 -5.75
CA ALA A 4 -6.17 -3.72 -5.53
C ALA A 4 -5.69 -2.35 -6.04
N LYS A 5 -6.16 -1.92 -7.21
CA LYS A 5 -5.82 -0.58 -7.75
C LYS A 5 -6.33 0.54 -6.84
N ILE A 6 -7.59 0.43 -6.37
CA ILE A 6 -8.19 1.39 -5.43
C ILE A 6 -7.39 1.44 -4.13
N LEU A 7 -7.09 0.27 -3.56
CA LEU A 7 -6.31 0.15 -2.34
C LEU A 7 -4.91 0.75 -2.49
N TYR A 8 -4.23 0.49 -3.60
CA TYR A 8 -2.89 1.04 -3.86
C TYR A 8 -2.93 2.57 -3.99
N ALA A 9 -3.90 3.12 -4.74
CA ALA A 9 -4.08 4.56 -4.86
C ALA A 9 -4.32 5.23 -3.50
N TYR A 10 -5.11 4.59 -2.63
CA TYR A 10 -5.33 5.04 -1.26
C TYR A 10 -4.04 5.01 -0.42
N ILE A 11 -3.27 3.92 -0.48
CA ILE A 11 -1.99 3.78 0.21
C ILE A 11 -1.02 4.89 -0.20
N LEU A 12 -0.89 5.18 -1.50
CA LEU A 12 -0.05 6.27 -2.00
C LEU A 12 -0.46 7.62 -1.41
N ARG A 13 -1.76 7.95 -1.43
CA ARG A 13 -2.27 9.19 -0.82
C ARG A 13 -1.98 9.29 0.67
N ARG A 14 -2.05 8.18 1.41
CA ARG A 14 -1.73 8.13 2.85
C ARG A 14 -0.23 8.24 3.13
N THR A 15 0.61 7.87 2.18
CA THR A 15 2.07 7.97 2.29
C THR A 15 2.50 9.42 2.50
N ASP A 16 1.85 10.38 1.83
CA ASP A 16 2.12 11.80 2.01
C ASP A 16 1.82 12.29 3.44
N LEU A 17 0.76 11.75 4.05
CA LEU A 17 0.44 12.05 5.45
C LEU A 17 1.47 11.42 6.40
N SER A 18 1.86 10.16 6.16
CA SER A 18 2.93 9.49 6.92
C SER A 18 4.23 10.30 6.88
N ARG A 19 4.62 10.79 5.70
CA ARG A 19 5.81 11.63 5.54
C ARG A 19 5.73 12.90 6.38
N LYS A 20 4.59 13.59 6.35
CA LYS A 20 4.36 14.82 7.15
C LYS A 20 4.38 14.56 8.66
N ASN A 21 3.93 13.38 9.07
CA ASN A 21 3.90 12.97 10.48
C ASN A 21 5.22 12.34 10.97
N GLY A 22 6.25 12.27 10.13
CA GLY A 22 7.55 11.68 10.48
C GLY A 22 7.51 10.16 10.65
N TRP A 23 6.57 9.47 10.01
CA TRP A 23 6.50 8.00 10.03
C TRP A 23 7.47 7.42 9.01
N ALA A 24 8.74 7.43 9.40
CA ALA A 24 9.88 6.88 8.69
C ALA A 24 10.61 5.88 9.58
N ASP A 25 11.22 4.85 9.00
CA ASP A 25 12.14 3.98 9.73
C ASP A 25 13.56 4.59 9.80
N ASP A 26 14.49 3.87 10.41
CA ASP A 26 15.88 4.32 10.61
C ASP A 26 16.66 4.54 9.29
N TYR A 27 16.07 4.17 8.14
CA TYR A 27 16.62 4.35 6.80
C TYR A 27 15.83 5.37 5.96
N ASP A 28 15.05 6.24 6.61
CA ASP A 28 14.16 7.23 5.99
C ASP A 28 13.09 6.62 5.06
N LYS A 29 12.80 5.32 5.18
CA LYS A 29 11.72 4.70 4.40
C LYS A 29 10.39 5.00 5.07
N ILE A 30 9.54 5.70 4.34
CA ILE A 30 8.18 6.01 4.76
C ILE A 30 7.37 4.72 4.85
N TYR A 31 6.71 4.53 5.99
CA TYR A 31 5.76 3.44 6.20
C TYR A 31 4.45 4.00 6.71
N LEU A 32 3.38 3.23 6.57
CA LEU A 32 2.10 3.50 7.23
C LEU A 32 1.68 2.29 8.06
N TYR A 33 1.07 2.57 9.21
CA TYR A 33 0.27 1.55 9.88
C TYR A 33 -1.05 1.41 9.14
N TYR A 34 -1.39 0.18 8.81
CA TYR A 34 -2.66 -0.08 8.14
C TYR A 34 -3.42 -1.22 8.81
N PRO A 35 -4.41 -0.89 9.64
CA PRO A 35 -5.21 -1.90 10.27
C PRO A 35 -6.24 -2.43 9.25
N ILE A 36 -6.46 -3.75 9.26
CA ILE A 36 -7.26 -4.44 8.23
C ILE A 36 -8.72 -3.97 8.18
N ASN A 37 -9.24 -3.37 9.25
CA ASN A 37 -10.56 -2.75 9.30
C ASN A 37 -10.67 -1.56 8.34
N GLU A 38 -9.64 -0.72 8.21
CA GLU A 38 -9.67 0.40 7.24
C GLU A 38 -9.76 -0.12 5.80
N VAL A 39 -9.12 -1.25 5.48
CA VAL A 39 -9.22 -1.90 4.16
C VAL A 39 -10.64 -2.41 3.92
N VAL A 40 -11.23 -3.04 4.93
CA VAL A 40 -12.60 -3.58 4.90
C VAL A 40 -13.60 -2.47 4.63
N GLU A 41 -13.45 -1.34 5.32
CA GLU A 41 -14.29 -0.15 5.16
C GLU A 41 -14.09 0.48 3.77
N LEU A 42 -12.84 0.71 3.35
CA LEU A 42 -12.52 1.30 2.04
C LEU A 42 -13.08 0.49 0.87
N LEU A 43 -12.97 -0.83 0.93
CA LEU A 43 -13.36 -1.73 -0.16
C LEU A 43 -14.79 -2.29 0.00
N HIS A 44 -15.48 -1.93 1.08
CA HIS A 44 -16.79 -2.48 1.46
C HIS A 44 -16.85 -4.01 1.32
N CYS A 45 -15.87 -4.70 1.89
CA CYS A 45 -15.72 -6.15 1.70
C CYS A 45 -15.40 -6.91 2.99
N GLY A 46 -15.70 -8.21 3.02
CA GLY A 46 -15.34 -9.05 4.15
C GLY A 46 -13.82 -9.13 4.37
N ARG A 47 -13.42 -9.34 5.64
CA ARG A 47 -12.01 -9.39 6.08
C ARG A 47 -11.12 -10.28 5.21
N GLN A 48 -11.62 -11.45 4.80
CA GLN A 48 -10.84 -12.37 3.96
C GLN A 48 -10.51 -11.77 2.58
N LYS A 49 -11.46 -11.06 1.96
CA LYS A 49 -11.25 -10.37 0.68
C LYS A 49 -10.24 -9.25 0.86
N ALA A 50 -10.38 -8.42 1.90
CA ALA A 50 -9.42 -7.36 2.23
C ALA A 50 -7.98 -7.89 2.41
N VAL A 51 -7.81 -9.00 3.14
CA VAL A 51 -6.50 -9.65 3.32
C VAL A 51 -5.95 -10.15 1.98
N ASN A 52 -6.79 -10.75 1.13
CA ASN A 52 -6.37 -11.24 -0.18
C ASN A 52 -5.99 -10.09 -1.12
N THR A 53 -6.69 -8.96 -1.08
CA THR A 53 -6.35 -7.76 -1.87
C THR A 53 -5.01 -7.16 -1.43
N LEU A 54 -4.72 -7.12 -0.13
CA LEU A 54 -3.38 -6.73 0.36
C LEU A 54 -2.28 -7.68 -0.12
N ARG A 55 -2.55 -9.00 -0.08
CA ARG A 55 -1.62 -10.00 -0.61
C ARG A 55 -1.41 -9.84 -2.10
N GLU A 56 -2.44 -9.51 -2.87
CA GLU A 56 -2.33 -9.24 -4.30
C GLU A 56 -1.33 -8.11 -4.57
N LEU A 57 -1.41 -7.01 -3.82
CA LEU A 57 -0.44 -5.91 -3.91
C LEU A 57 0.98 -6.34 -3.52
N GLN A 58 1.10 -7.19 -2.51
CA GLN A 58 2.40 -7.74 -2.10
C GLN A 58 3.01 -8.63 -3.18
N TYR A 59 2.21 -9.52 -3.78
CA TYR A 59 2.65 -10.38 -4.88
C TYR A 59 3.00 -9.58 -6.13
N ALA A 60 2.30 -8.48 -6.40
CA ALA A 60 2.62 -7.55 -7.47
C ALA A 60 3.86 -6.68 -7.19
N GLY A 61 4.45 -6.77 -5.98
CA GLY A 61 5.60 -5.96 -5.61
C GLY A 61 5.29 -4.47 -5.42
N LEU A 62 4.02 -4.11 -5.22
CA LEU A 62 3.59 -2.72 -5.03
C LEU A 62 3.69 -2.27 -3.57
N VAL A 63 3.61 -3.22 -2.64
CA VAL A 63 3.78 -2.97 -1.20
C VAL A 63 4.61 -4.07 -0.55
N GLU A 64 5.30 -3.72 0.51
CA GLU A 64 5.93 -4.67 1.43
C GLU A 64 5.24 -4.58 2.79
N ILE A 65 4.91 -5.73 3.38
CA ILE A 65 4.20 -5.80 4.67
C ILE A 65 5.13 -6.42 5.70
N LYS A 66 5.54 -5.63 6.70
CA LYS A 66 6.38 -6.07 7.81
C LYS A 66 5.51 -6.30 9.05
N LYS A 67 5.51 -7.54 9.54
CA LYS A 67 4.86 -7.89 10.81
C LYS A 67 5.70 -7.38 11.98
N GLN A 68 5.07 -6.74 12.96
CA GLN A 68 5.76 -6.16 14.12
C GLN A 68 5.69 -7.00 15.40
N GLY A 69 4.98 -8.13 15.38
CA GLY A 69 4.76 -9.00 16.54
C GLY A 69 3.29 -9.08 16.96
N CYS A 70 3.00 -9.79 18.04
CA CYS A 70 1.63 -9.98 18.54
C CYS A 70 1.02 -8.65 18.98
N GLY A 71 -0.25 -8.41 18.62
CA GLY A 71 -1.02 -7.23 19.04
C GLY A 71 -0.63 -5.90 18.36
N LYS A 72 0.47 -5.86 17.60
CA LYS A 72 0.90 -4.66 16.87
C LYS A 72 0.35 -4.64 15.45
N PRO A 73 -0.07 -3.48 14.93
CA PRO A 73 -0.45 -3.35 13.53
C PRO A 73 0.75 -3.66 12.61
N ASN A 74 0.47 -4.11 11.39
CA ASN A 74 1.53 -4.31 10.40
C ASN A 74 2.00 -2.96 9.87
N CYS A 75 3.30 -2.85 9.59
CA CYS A 75 3.86 -1.76 8.78
C CYS A 75 3.71 -2.11 7.30
N ILE A 76 3.14 -1.19 6.53
CA ILE A 76 3.10 -1.26 5.08
C ILE A 76 4.07 -0.23 4.51
N TYR A 77 4.99 -0.73 3.69
CA TYR A 77 5.93 0.08 2.92
C TYR A 77 5.46 0.13 1.47
N PRO A 78 4.94 1.27 1.01
CA PRO A 78 4.60 1.45 -0.39
C PRO A 78 5.88 1.50 -1.21
N LYS A 79 5.93 0.72 -2.30
CA LYS A 79 6.99 0.84 -3.29
C LYS A 79 6.56 1.89 -4.31
N SER A 80 7.40 2.90 -4.53
CA SER A 80 7.20 3.86 -5.61
C SER A 80 7.34 3.12 -6.93
N TYR A 81 6.27 3.09 -7.71
CA TYR A 81 6.38 2.80 -9.12
C TYR A 81 6.92 4.05 -9.79
N GLU A 82 8.13 4.00 -10.34
CA GLU A 82 8.51 4.96 -11.37
C GLU A 82 7.54 4.70 -12.52
N ALA A 83 6.56 5.58 -12.70
CA ALA A 83 5.74 5.55 -13.89
C ALA A 83 6.71 5.58 -15.07
N VAL A 84 6.74 4.50 -15.87
CA VAL A 84 7.44 4.51 -17.15
C VAL A 84 7.01 5.81 -17.81
N SER A 85 7.96 6.69 -18.11
CA SER A 85 7.64 7.93 -18.79
C SER A 85 6.85 7.54 -20.03
N ASN A 86 5.69 8.14 -20.24
CA ASN A 86 4.80 7.87 -21.38
C ASN A 86 5.45 8.19 -22.75
N THR A 87 6.77 8.33 -22.82
CA THR A 87 7.59 8.64 -23.98
C THR A 87 7.71 7.50 -24.99
N ASP A 88 7.29 6.26 -24.64
CA ASP A 88 7.46 5.10 -25.53
C ASP A 88 6.20 4.65 -26.29
N PHE A 89 5.08 5.37 -26.17
CA PHE A 89 3.99 5.23 -27.14
C PHE A 89 4.31 6.00 -28.43
N LYS A 90 5.34 5.55 -29.16
CA LYS A 90 5.42 5.85 -30.60
C LYS A 90 4.19 5.23 -31.25
N LYS A 91 3.28 6.08 -31.72
CA LYS A 91 2.19 5.70 -32.63
C LYS A 91 2.79 4.87 -33.77
N SER A 92 2.32 3.63 -33.92
CA SER A 92 2.34 2.93 -35.21
C SER A 92 1.25 3.49 -36.11
#